data_AF-A0A1B8D3V4-F1
#
_entry.id   AF-A0A1B8D3V4-F1
#
_cell.length_a   1.000
_cell.length_b   1.000
_cell.length_c   1.000
_cell.angle_alpha   90.00
_cell.angle_beta   90.00
_cell.angle_gamma   90.00
#
_symmetry.space_group_name_H-M   'P 1'
#
loop_
_entity.id
_entity.type
_entity.pdbx_description
1 polymer ?
#
loop_
_entity_poly.entity_id
_entity_poly.type
_entity_poly.pdbx_seq_one_letter_code
_entity_poly.pdbx_strand_id
1 'polypeptide(L)'
;MPRALPLSPGEITYSTAKDEEVNILHRLRYPAEEVKFFNHINNKRSWIKAVVAHHLNLRSPTLCQNITSLVDLEWASTRPLEMFRTPTWLTSKAYDEIAEEGHEEYDKVQAEFMDKFTAEEEQAQSPASCNYDGKRLLSAAMKQNWDKGIFWYTLALASPTGIFRLFYKQIQPRFIMHDIDHGSFELVMPWYWAEDYVKVAMKKMADREDYDIRLRHTLEGTAISDTVPNI
;
A
#
# COMPACT_ATOMS: atom_id res chain seq x y z
N MET A 1 4.77 5.65 -40.54
CA MET A 1 4.34 4.44 -39.81
C MET A 1 3.98 4.85 -38.39
N PRO A 2 2.93 4.27 -37.77
CA PRO A 2 2.59 4.60 -36.38
C PRO A 2 3.79 4.30 -35.48
N ARG A 3 4.09 5.20 -34.55
CA ARG A 3 5.19 5.03 -33.60
C ARG A 3 4.77 3.94 -32.60
N ALA A 4 5.59 2.90 -32.51
CA ALA A 4 5.43 1.81 -31.55
C ALA A 4 6.50 1.95 -30.46
N LEU A 5 6.12 1.71 -29.21
CA LEU A 5 7.06 1.72 -28.07
C LEU A 5 7.24 0.32 -27.51
N PRO A 6 8.44 -0.04 -27.02
CA PRO A 6 8.69 -1.34 -26.44
C PRO A 6 7.89 -1.53 -25.15
N LEU A 7 7.09 -2.59 -25.10
CA LEU A 7 6.28 -2.99 -23.95
C LEU A 7 6.28 -4.52 -23.85
N SER A 8 6.76 -5.08 -22.73
CA SER A 8 6.91 -6.54 -22.62
C SER A 8 5.56 -7.28 -22.58
N PRO A 9 5.33 -8.31 -23.43
CA PRO A 9 6.17 -8.76 -24.54
C PRO A 9 5.83 -8.04 -25.87
N GLY A 10 6.81 -7.36 -26.48
CA GLY A 10 6.70 -6.76 -27.82
C GLY A 10 6.69 -5.22 -27.85
N GLU A 11 5.89 -4.67 -28.76
CA GLU A 11 5.71 -3.23 -28.96
C GLU A 11 4.22 -2.88 -28.89
N ILE A 12 3.91 -1.66 -28.46
CA ILE A 12 2.54 -1.16 -28.36
C ILE A 12 2.36 0.12 -29.19
N THR A 13 1.22 0.20 -29.87
CA THR A 13 0.79 1.39 -30.64
C THR A 13 -0.36 2.10 -29.92
N TYR A 14 -0.60 3.37 -30.24
CA TYR A 14 -1.71 4.13 -29.64
C TYR A 14 -3.09 3.48 -29.92
N SER A 15 -3.29 2.97 -31.14
CA SER A 15 -4.55 2.32 -31.52
C SER A 15 -4.89 1.09 -30.68
N THR A 16 -3.87 0.37 -30.19
CA THR A 16 -4.05 -0.75 -29.27
C THR A 16 -4.15 -0.25 -27.83
N ALA A 17 -3.27 0.66 -27.42
CA ALA A 17 -3.18 1.14 -26.05
C ALA A 17 -4.44 1.86 -25.54
N LYS A 18 -5.17 2.56 -26.42
CA LYS A 18 -6.38 3.31 -26.03
C LYS A 18 -7.53 2.40 -25.57
N ASP A 19 -7.56 1.16 -26.08
CA ASP A 19 -8.64 0.19 -25.83
C ASP A 19 -8.26 -0.77 -24.67
N GLU A 20 -7.07 -0.62 -24.10
CA GLU A 20 -6.59 -1.39 -22.96
C GLU A 20 -7.06 -0.78 -21.62
N GLU A 21 -7.59 -1.62 -20.72
CA GLU A 21 -8.02 -1.21 -19.38
C GLU A 21 -6.89 -1.19 -18.35
N VAL A 22 -5.64 -1.23 -18.82
CA VAL A 22 -4.44 -1.25 -17.99
C VAL A 22 -3.64 0.04 -18.16
N ASN A 23 -2.93 0.45 -17.11
CA ASN A 23 -2.10 1.66 -17.17
C ASN A 23 -0.83 1.43 -18.01
N ILE A 24 -0.95 1.59 -19.34
CA ILE A 24 0.16 1.44 -20.31
C ILE A 24 1.34 2.37 -19.99
N LEU A 25 1.09 3.63 -19.65
CA LEU A 25 2.15 4.58 -19.27
C LEU A 25 2.98 4.08 -18.08
N HIS A 26 2.34 3.47 -17.08
CA HIS A 26 3.02 2.84 -15.96
C HIS A 26 3.85 1.63 -16.42
N ARG A 27 3.30 0.76 -17.27
CA ARG A 27 4.03 -0.41 -17.78
C ARG A 27 5.22 -0.03 -18.65
N LEU A 28 5.13 1.04 -19.45
CA LEU A 28 6.25 1.56 -20.26
C LEU A 28 7.43 2.02 -19.40
N ARG A 29 7.20 2.41 -18.14
CA ARG A 29 8.26 2.78 -17.20
C ARG A 29 8.95 1.58 -16.58
N TYR A 30 8.28 0.43 -16.55
CA TYR A 30 8.75 -0.75 -15.82
C TYR A 30 10.17 -1.19 -16.20
N PRO A 31 10.56 -1.30 -17.49
CA PRO A 31 11.93 -1.74 -17.83
C PRO A 31 13.03 -0.83 -17.25
N ALA A 32 12.80 0.48 -17.22
CA ALA A 32 13.77 1.42 -16.67
C ALA A 32 13.82 1.36 -15.14
N GLU A 33 12.67 1.23 -14.49
CA GLU A 33 12.58 1.09 -13.02
C GLU A 33 13.14 -0.25 -12.54
N GLU A 34 12.94 -1.33 -13.28
CA GLU A 34 13.51 -2.66 -13.03
C GLU A 34 15.05 -2.60 -13.00
N VAL A 35 15.65 -1.98 -14.03
CA VAL A 35 17.10 -1.77 -14.09
C VAL A 35 17.60 -0.93 -12.92
N LYS A 36 16.90 0.16 -12.56
CA LYS A 36 17.26 0.98 -11.39
C LYS A 36 17.21 0.17 -10.09
N PHE A 37 16.18 -0.66 -9.92
CA PHE A 37 15.99 -1.50 -8.74
C PHE A 37 17.11 -2.53 -8.59
N PHE A 38 17.41 -3.31 -9.65
CA PHE A 38 18.48 -4.30 -9.60
C PHE A 38 19.86 -3.65 -9.39
N ASN A 39 20.11 -2.50 -10.00
CA ASN A 39 21.33 -1.72 -9.75
C ASN A 39 21.43 -1.28 -8.29
N HIS A 40 20.33 -0.79 -7.71
CA HIS A 40 20.28 -0.39 -6.29
C HIS A 40 20.63 -1.56 -5.37
N ILE A 41 20.01 -2.72 -5.57
CA ILE A 41 20.28 -3.93 -4.77
C ILE A 41 21.72 -4.38 -4.93
N ASN A 42 22.22 -4.43 -6.16
CA ASN A 42 23.59 -4.86 -6.42
C ASN A 42 24.62 -3.92 -5.76
N ASN A 43 24.36 -2.61 -5.77
CA ASN A 43 25.20 -1.61 -5.09
C ASN A 43 25.18 -1.77 -3.56
N LYS A 44 24.11 -2.34 -2.98
CA LYS A 44 24.00 -2.64 -1.55
C LYS A 44 24.48 -4.04 -1.17
N ARG A 45 25.01 -4.83 -2.12
CA ARG A 45 25.42 -6.23 -1.90
C ARG A 45 26.33 -6.43 -0.68
N SER A 46 27.32 -5.56 -0.47
CA SER A 46 28.23 -5.66 0.67
C SER A 46 27.51 -5.45 2.01
N TRP A 47 26.56 -4.50 2.06
CA TRP A 47 25.74 -4.26 3.25
C TRP A 47 24.80 -5.44 3.53
N ILE A 48 24.14 -5.96 2.49
CA ILE A 48 23.29 -7.16 2.60
C ILE A 48 24.10 -8.34 3.17
N LYS A 49 25.31 -8.59 2.65
CA LYS A 49 26.20 -9.64 3.19
C LYS A 49 26.53 -9.45 4.66
N ALA A 50 26.77 -8.21 5.10
CA ALA A 50 27.05 -7.91 6.50
C ALA A 50 25.84 -8.18 7.41
N VAL A 51 24.65 -7.76 6.99
CA VAL A 51 23.39 -8.00 7.72
C VAL A 51 23.10 -9.50 7.82
N VAL A 52 23.20 -10.24 6.71
CA VAL A 52 23.00 -11.70 6.70
C VAL A 52 24.03 -12.41 7.58
N ALA A 53 25.31 -12.03 7.50
CA ALA A 53 26.35 -12.61 8.35
C ALA A 53 26.07 -12.37 9.84
N HIS A 54 25.57 -11.18 10.19
CA HIS A 54 25.17 -10.86 11.57
C HIS A 54 24.01 -11.74 12.05
N HIS A 55 22.92 -11.86 11.28
CA HIS A 55 21.78 -12.69 11.65
C HIS A 55 22.09 -14.19 11.71
N LEU A 56 23.05 -14.65 10.91
CA LEU A 56 23.56 -16.03 10.93
C LEU A 56 24.67 -16.24 11.97
N ASN A 57 24.99 -15.21 12.78
CA ASN A 57 26.03 -15.23 13.80
C ASN A 57 27.42 -15.66 13.26
N LEU A 58 27.73 -15.28 12.02
CA LEU A 58 29.02 -15.55 11.38
C LEU A 58 30.06 -14.54 11.86
N ARG A 59 31.29 -15.01 12.10
CA ARG A 59 32.40 -14.17 12.61
C ARG A 59 32.89 -13.12 11.61
N SER A 60 32.53 -13.21 10.33
CA SER A 60 32.90 -12.25 9.29
C SER A 60 31.92 -12.29 8.11
N PRO A 61 31.59 -11.13 7.49
CA PRO A 61 30.86 -11.08 6.22
C PRO A 61 31.56 -11.81 5.07
N THR A 62 32.88 -12.02 5.15
CA THR A 62 33.65 -12.80 4.17
C THR A 62 33.42 -14.30 4.29
N LEU A 63 32.87 -14.80 5.40
CA LEU A 63 32.40 -16.19 5.51
C LEU A 63 31.04 -16.37 4.82
N CYS A 64 30.34 -15.27 4.53
CA CYS A 64 29.11 -15.23 3.74
C CYS A 64 29.42 -15.33 2.21
N GLN A 65 30.34 -16.23 1.85
CA GLN A 65 30.79 -16.47 0.47
C GLN A 65 29.75 -17.20 -0.40
N ASN A 66 28.71 -17.76 0.21
CA ASN A 66 27.74 -18.61 -0.47
C ASN A 66 26.45 -17.88 -0.91
N ILE A 67 26.38 -16.54 -0.80
CA ILE A 67 25.27 -15.79 -1.43
C ILE A 67 25.55 -15.69 -2.94
N THR A 68 25.09 -16.70 -3.67
CA THR A 68 25.16 -16.82 -5.13
C THR A 68 24.04 -16.07 -5.82
N SER A 69 22.89 -15.92 -5.16
CA SER A 69 21.68 -15.30 -5.69
C SER A 69 20.97 -14.49 -4.62
N LEU A 70 20.31 -13.39 -5.03
CA LEU A 70 19.28 -12.77 -4.22
C LEU A 70 17.98 -13.52 -4.48
N VAL A 71 17.17 -13.75 -3.44
CA VAL A 71 15.81 -14.24 -3.63
C VAL A 71 15.04 -13.15 -4.35
N ASP A 72 14.45 -13.49 -5.49
CA ASP A 72 13.50 -12.62 -6.15
C ASP A 72 12.33 -12.35 -5.19
N LEU A 73 12.19 -11.09 -4.80
CA LEU A 73 11.16 -10.67 -3.85
C LEU A 73 9.78 -10.55 -4.51
N GLU A 74 9.65 -10.86 -5.81
CA GLU A 74 8.35 -10.98 -6.50
C GLU A 74 7.33 -11.82 -5.71
N TRP A 75 7.79 -12.78 -4.91
CA TRP A 75 6.96 -13.67 -4.10
C TRP A 75 7.12 -13.50 -2.59
N ALA A 76 7.97 -12.56 -2.15
CA ALA A 76 8.10 -12.25 -0.74
C ALA A 76 6.91 -11.37 -0.33
N SER A 77 5.98 -11.94 0.45
CA SER A 77 4.87 -11.18 1.02
C SER A 77 5.42 -10.14 1.99
N THR A 78 5.58 -8.90 1.53
CA THR A 78 5.78 -7.76 2.42
C THR A 78 4.43 -7.41 3.02
N ARG A 79 4.34 -7.39 4.36
CA ARG A 79 3.14 -6.88 5.01
C ARG A 79 3.19 -5.34 4.92
N PRO A 80 2.21 -4.70 4.27
CA PRO A 80 2.14 -3.24 4.23
C PRO A 80 2.12 -2.67 5.65
N LEU A 81 2.58 -1.42 5.79
CA LEU A 81 2.56 -0.70 7.07
C LEU A 81 1.14 -0.63 7.66
N GLU A 82 0.14 -0.61 6.78
CA GLU A 82 -1.28 -0.63 7.05
C GLU A 82 -1.74 -1.90 7.79
N MET A 83 -1.01 -3.02 7.64
CA MET A 83 -1.31 -4.28 8.33
C MET A 83 -0.72 -4.38 9.73
N PHE A 84 0.06 -3.39 10.17
CA PHE A 84 0.45 -3.29 11.58
C PHE A 84 -0.74 -2.78 12.39
N ARG A 85 -1.09 -3.56 13.41
CA ARG A 85 -2.26 -3.36 14.25
C ARG A 85 -1.90 -3.58 15.71
N THR A 86 -2.70 -2.99 16.59
CA THR A 86 -2.62 -3.25 18.03
C THR A 86 -2.84 -4.74 18.28
N PRO A 87 -2.17 -5.32 19.29
CA PRO A 87 -2.34 -6.74 19.58
C PRO A 87 -3.79 -7.04 19.98
N THR A 88 -4.36 -8.09 19.42
CA THR A 88 -5.77 -8.46 19.69
C THR A 88 -5.95 -9.19 21.00
N TRP A 89 -4.88 -9.76 21.56
CA TRP A 89 -4.91 -10.40 22.87
C TRP A 89 -5.03 -9.40 24.04
N LEU A 90 -5.05 -8.09 23.77
CA LEU A 90 -5.19 -7.05 24.80
C LEU A 90 -6.45 -7.22 25.67
N THR A 91 -7.55 -7.73 25.12
CA THR A 91 -8.80 -8.02 25.86
C THR A 91 -9.09 -9.51 25.97
N SER A 92 -8.23 -10.37 25.42
CA SER A 92 -8.47 -11.83 25.30
C SER A 92 -9.78 -12.22 24.63
N LYS A 93 -10.40 -11.32 23.85
CA LYS A 93 -11.62 -11.56 23.09
C LYS A 93 -11.32 -12.07 21.69
N ALA A 94 -12.24 -12.87 21.15
CA ALA A 94 -12.23 -13.28 19.76
C ALA A 94 -12.49 -12.08 18.84
N TYR A 95 -12.18 -12.22 17.56
CA TYR A 95 -12.20 -11.10 16.61
C TYR A 95 -13.61 -10.58 16.30
N ASP A 96 -14.59 -11.46 16.27
CA ASP A 96 -16.01 -11.16 16.17
C ASP A 96 -16.56 -10.50 17.43
N GLU A 97 -16.10 -10.93 18.61
CA GLU A 97 -16.41 -10.27 19.89
C GLU A 97 -15.84 -8.85 19.93
N ILE A 98 -14.57 -8.64 19.55
CA ILE A 98 -13.96 -7.30 19.46
C ILE A 98 -14.75 -6.39 18.50
N ALA A 99 -15.31 -6.95 17.43
CA ALA A 99 -16.09 -6.20 16.45
C ALA A 99 -17.46 -5.75 16.98
N GLU A 100 -17.91 -6.24 18.14
CA GLU A 100 -19.23 -5.93 18.68
C GLU A 100 -19.17 -5.73 20.19
N GLU A 101 -19.45 -6.77 20.98
CA GLU A 101 -19.62 -6.67 22.44
C GLU A 101 -18.34 -6.22 23.14
N GLY A 102 -17.19 -6.51 22.53
CA GLY A 102 -15.86 -6.16 23.01
C GLY A 102 -15.30 -4.86 22.47
N HIS A 103 -16.02 -4.13 21.61
CA HIS A 103 -15.47 -2.95 20.94
C HIS A 103 -15.05 -1.85 21.93
N GLU A 104 -15.93 -1.45 22.84
CA GLU A 104 -15.63 -0.35 23.79
C GLU A 104 -14.50 -0.70 24.76
N GLU A 105 -14.42 -1.97 25.18
CA GLU A 105 -13.33 -2.43 26.02
C GLU A 105 -12.00 -2.43 25.26
N TYR A 106 -12.01 -2.93 24.01
CA TYR A 106 -10.84 -2.96 23.17
C TYR A 106 -10.34 -1.56 22.83
N ASP A 107 -11.24 -0.63 22.48
CA ASP A 107 -10.89 0.76 22.16
C ASP A 107 -10.20 1.47 23.34
N LYS A 108 -10.67 1.24 24.57
CA LYS A 108 -10.02 1.79 25.77
C LYS A 108 -8.61 1.22 25.97
N VAL A 109 -8.47 -0.11 25.93
CA VAL A 109 -7.17 -0.77 26.19
C VAL A 109 -6.17 -0.49 25.07
N GLN A 110 -6.63 -0.43 23.83
CA GLN A 110 -5.76 -0.15 22.69
C GLN A 110 -5.33 1.32 22.67
N ALA A 111 -6.17 2.27 23.12
CA ALA A 111 -5.76 3.66 23.32
C ALA A 111 -4.65 3.78 24.37
N GLU A 112 -4.79 3.14 25.55
CA GLU A 112 -3.75 3.13 26.59
C GLU A 112 -2.44 2.51 26.08
N PHE A 113 -2.54 1.41 25.33
CA PHE A 113 -1.39 0.78 24.69
C PHE A 113 -0.70 1.76 23.73
N MET A 114 -1.46 2.45 22.87
CA MET A 114 -0.91 3.36 21.89
C MET A 114 -0.28 4.60 22.53
N ASP A 115 -0.80 5.09 23.64
CA ASP A 115 -0.21 6.20 24.40
C ASP A 115 1.19 5.82 24.91
N LYS A 116 1.31 4.65 25.54
CA LYS A 116 2.60 4.12 26.01
C LYS A 116 3.55 3.83 24.86
N PHE A 117 3.05 3.19 23.81
CA PHE A 117 3.85 2.84 22.64
C PHE A 117 4.42 4.07 21.95
N THR A 118 3.63 5.14 21.83
CA THR A 118 4.07 6.42 21.24
C THR A 118 5.17 7.05 22.09
N ALA A 119 4.99 7.10 23.42
CA ALA A 119 6.00 7.66 24.34
C ALA A 119 7.34 6.89 24.28
N GLU A 120 7.29 5.56 24.25
CA GLU A 120 8.48 4.71 24.10
C GLU A 120 9.16 4.91 22.74
N GLU A 121 8.38 5.03 21.66
CA GLU A 121 8.92 5.30 20.32
C GLU A 121 9.57 6.69 20.22
N GLU A 122 9.03 7.70 20.90
CA GLU A 122 9.63 9.03 21.04
C GLU A 122 10.93 8.98 21.86
N GLN A 123 10.95 8.24 22.97
CA GLN A 123 12.14 8.11 23.80
C GLN A 123 13.28 7.33 23.10
N ALA A 124 12.93 6.31 22.30
CA ALA A 124 13.89 5.49 21.58
C ALA A 124 14.52 6.18 20.35
N GLN A 125 13.96 7.32 19.91
CA GLN A 125 14.54 8.09 18.80
C GLN A 125 15.87 8.72 19.19
N SER A 126 16.96 8.02 18.87
CA SER A 126 18.31 8.59 18.92
C SER A 126 18.51 9.66 17.84
N PRO A 127 19.12 10.82 18.16
CA PRO A 127 19.48 11.84 17.16
C PRO A 127 20.57 11.37 16.17
N ALA A 128 21.20 10.22 16.39
CA ALA A 128 22.31 9.72 15.57
C ALA A 128 21.91 8.69 14.49
N SER A 129 20.64 8.28 14.42
CA SER A 129 20.19 7.23 13.50
C SER A 129 19.64 7.81 12.20
N CYS A 130 20.48 7.78 11.16
CA CYS A 130 20.26 7.82 9.71
C CYS A 130 19.24 8.83 9.10
N ASN A 131 19.78 9.67 8.21
CA ASN A 131 19.11 10.50 7.20
C ASN A 131 18.34 9.65 6.17
N TYR A 132 17.24 9.02 6.58
CA TYR A 132 16.19 8.61 5.66
C TYR A 132 14.99 9.53 5.88
N ASP A 133 14.55 10.08 4.75
CA ASP A 133 13.36 10.89 4.51
C ASP A 133 12.28 10.70 5.59
N GLY A 134 12.13 11.73 6.46
CA GLY A 134 11.16 11.83 7.56
C GLY A 134 10.69 10.51 8.18
N LYS A 135 11.36 10.04 9.25
CA LYS A 135 10.97 8.86 10.03
C LYS A 135 9.46 8.89 10.34
N ARG A 136 8.66 8.18 9.54
CA ARG A 136 7.25 7.95 9.87
C ARG A 136 7.25 7.03 11.07
N LEU A 137 6.77 7.56 12.19
CA LEU A 137 6.58 6.79 13.41
C LEU A 137 5.56 5.68 13.16
N LEU A 138 5.88 4.47 13.60
CA LEU A 138 4.97 3.35 13.50
C LEU A 138 3.70 3.64 14.32
N SER A 139 3.84 4.32 15.46
CA SER A 139 2.71 4.78 16.27
C SER A 139 1.77 5.69 15.48
N ALA A 140 2.32 6.66 14.74
CA ALA A 140 1.54 7.56 13.91
C ALA A 140 0.81 6.83 12.78
N ALA A 141 1.46 5.85 12.14
CA ALA A 141 0.84 5.02 11.12
C ALA A 141 -0.29 4.15 11.69
N MET A 142 -0.05 3.49 12.83
CA MET A 142 -1.06 2.67 13.51
C MET A 142 -2.27 3.50 13.96
N LYS A 143 -2.04 4.71 14.47
CA LYS A 143 -3.12 5.66 14.81
C LYS A 143 -3.94 6.04 13.57
N GLN A 144 -3.27 6.41 12.49
CA GLN A 144 -3.95 6.70 11.22
C GLN A 144 -4.76 5.49 10.71
N ASN A 145 -4.23 4.27 10.86
CA ASN A 145 -4.92 3.04 10.46
C ASN A 145 -6.16 2.80 11.31
N TRP A 146 -6.10 3.09 12.61
CA TRP A 146 -7.25 3.01 13.50
C TRP A 146 -8.34 4.01 13.09
N ASP A 147 -7.99 5.28 12.93
CA ASP A 147 -8.91 6.37 12.58
C ASP A 147 -9.64 6.08 11.25
N LYS A 148 -8.88 5.65 10.23
CA LYS A 148 -9.42 5.28 8.91
C LYS A 148 -10.18 3.93 8.91
N GLY A 149 -10.15 3.18 10.00
CA GLY A 149 -10.78 1.85 10.08
C GLY A 149 -10.03 0.75 9.34
N ILE A 150 -8.80 0.99 8.88
CA ILE A 150 -7.91 0.00 8.25
C ILE A 150 -7.66 -1.19 9.20
N PHE A 151 -7.62 -0.93 10.51
CA PHE A 151 -7.57 -1.98 11.53
C PHE A 151 -8.61 -3.08 11.28
N TRP A 152 -9.86 -2.70 10.99
CA TRP A 152 -10.96 -3.66 10.80
C TRP A 152 -10.80 -4.51 9.54
N TYR A 153 -10.32 -3.91 8.45
CA TYR A 153 -10.00 -4.64 7.22
C TYR A 153 -8.91 -5.68 7.44
N THR A 154 -7.82 -5.27 8.08
CA THR A 154 -6.65 -6.14 8.28
C THR A 154 -6.94 -7.23 9.32
N LEU A 155 -7.81 -6.94 10.28
CA LEU A 155 -8.33 -7.93 11.22
C LEU A 155 -9.25 -8.94 10.52
N ALA A 156 -10.12 -8.49 9.62
CA ALA A 156 -11.02 -9.34 8.84
C ALA A 156 -10.24 -10.30 7.91
N LEU A 157 -9.19 -9.80 7.26
CA LEU A 157 -8.28 -10.63 6.44
C LEU A 157 -7.54 -11.69 7.28
N ALA A 158 -7.27 -11.41 8.56
CA ALA A 158 -6.64 -12.35 9.46
C ALA A 158 -7.62 -13.37 10.08
N SER A 159 -8.93 -13.16 9.93
CA SER A 159 -9.97 -14.00 10.55
C SER A 159 -11.09 -14.34 9.58
N PRO A 160 -10.98 -15.49 8.89
CA PRO A 160 -12.07 -15.99 8.05
C PRO A 160 -13.38 -16.22 8.83
N THR A 161 -13.32 -16.53 10.13
CA THR A 161 -14.51 -16.75 10.97
C THR A 161 -15.18 -15.47 11.42
N GLY A 162 -14.40 -14.41 11.71
CA GLY A 162 -14.92 -13.12 12.17
C GLY A 162 -15.28 -12.15 11.05
N ILE A 163 -14.93 -12.46 9.80
CA ILE A 163 -15.05 -11.54 8.64
C ILE A 163 -16.44 -10.92 8.49
N PHE A 164 -17.50 -11.70 8.64
CA PHE A 164 -18.87 -11.20 8.50
C PHE A 164 -19.23 -10.24 9.63
N ARG A 165 -18.85 -10.56 10.87
CA ARG A 165 -19.13 -9.70 12.02
C ARG A 165 -18.37 -8.38 11.91
N LEU A 166 -17.09 -8.46 11.57
CA LEU A 166 -16.23 -7.31 11.31
C LEU A 166 -16.79 -6.45 10.16
N PHE A 167 -17.23 -7.09 9.07
CA PHE A 167 -17.82 -6.38 7.94
C PHE A 167 -19.08 -5.62 8.36
N TYR A 168 -20.10 -6.30 8.86
CA TYR A 168 -21.39 -5.68 9.16
C TYR A 168 -21.33 -4.67 10.31
N LYS A 169 -20.45 -4.87 11.30
CA LYS A 169 -20.42 -4.01 12.50
C LYS A 169 -19.42 -2.88 12.43
N GLN A 170 -18.31 -3.03 11.70
CA GLN A 170 -17.19 -2.09 11.77
C GLN A 170 -16.78 -1.51 10.41
N ILE A 171 -16.94 -2.26 9.32
CA ILE A 171 -16.54 -1.82 7.97
C ILE A 171 -17.71 -1.17 7.26
N GLN A 172 -18.82 -1.91 7.08
CA GLN A 172 -19.98 -1.49 6.33
C GLN A 172 -20.53 -0.13 6.79
N PRO A 173 -20.72 0.15 8.10
CA PRO A 173 -21.30 1.42 8.55
C PRO A 173 -20.51 2.65 8.10
N ARG A 174 -19.24 2.50 7.73
CA ARG A 174 -18.39 3.60 7.22
C ARG A 174 -18.72 4.00 5.78
N PHE A 175 -19.41 3.16 5.02
CA PHE A 175 -19.75 3.40 3.60
C PHE A 175 -21.23 3.68 3.36
N ILE A 176 -22.11 3.13 4.21
CA ILE A 176 -23.56 3.23 4.04
C ILE A 176 -24.21 4.26 4.98
N MET A 177 -23.44 5.22 5.52
CA MET A 177 -23.96 6.22 6.48
C MET A 177 -25.21 6.97 6.00
N HIS A 178 -25.48 6.97 4.69
CA HIS A 178 -26.55 7.72 4.05
C HIS A 178 -27.65 6.89 3.39
N ASP A 179 -27.59 5.55 3.44
CA ASP A 179 -28.55 4.68 2.75
C ASP A 179 -29.17 3.65 3.72
N ILE A 180 -30.44 3.86 4.06
CA ILE A 180 -31.20 3.03 5.02
C ILE A 180 -31.84 1.82 4.31
N ASP A 181 -31.98 1.87 2.98
CA ASP A 181 -32.67 0.85 2.21
C ASP A 181 -31.70 0.14 1.24
N HIS A 182 -31.19 -1.01 1.67
CA HIS A 182 -30.32 -1.90 0.89
C HIS A 182 -31.06 -2.61 -0.26
N GLY A 183 -32.06 -1.97 -0.85
CA GLY A 183 -33.03 -2.58 -1.75
C GLY A 183 -32.49 -2.92 -3.15
N SER A 184 -31.43 -2.26 -3.61
CA SER A 184 -30.83 -2.54 -4.93
C SER A 184 -29.30 -2.52 -4.91
N PHE A 185 -28.70 -3.57 -5.47
CA PHE A 185 -27.25 -3.77 -5.53
C PHE A 185 -26.55 -2.61 -6.26
N GLU A 186 -27.18 -2.08 -7.31
CA GLU A 186 -26.65 -1.01 -8.16
C GLU A 186 -26.51 0.32 -7.42
N LEU A 187 -27.39 0.60 -6.45
CA LEU A 187 -27.33 1.83 -5.66
C LEU A 187 -26.29 1.76 -4.53
N VAL A 188 -26.05 0.57 -3.99
CA VAL A 188 -25.16 0.38 -2.83
C VAL A 188 -23.70 0.16 -3.27
N MET A 189 -23.46 -0.57 -4.36
CA MET A 189 -22.12 -0.97 -4.78
C MET A 189 -21.12 0.19 -4.96
N PRO A 190 -21.50 1.34 -5.58
CA PRO A 190 -20.58 2.46 -5.74
C PRO A 190 -19.99 2.94 -4.41
N TRP A 191 -20.77 2.91 -3.33
CA TRP A 191 -20.34 3.38 -2.02
C TRP A 191 -19.28 2.50 -1.36
N TYR A 192 -19.14 1.23 -1.72
CA TYR A 192 -18.04 0.39 -1.22
C TYR A 192 -16.69 0.68 -1.88
N TRP A 193 -16.65 1.46 -2.98
CA TRP A 193 -15.38 1.81 -3.63
C TRP A 193 -14.60 2.89 -2.87
N ALA A 194 -15.30 3.81 -2.22
CA ALA A 194 -14.73 4.85 -1.38
C ALA A 194 -15.80 5.48 -0.48
N GLU A 195 -15.38 5.95 0.69
CA GLU A 195 -16.26 6.69 1.64
C GLU A 195 -16.92 7.90 0.97
N ASP A 196 -16.18 8.62 0.12
CA ASP A 196 -16.70 9.68 -0.76
C ASP A 196 -16.57 9.25 -2.22
N TYR A 197 -17.44 8.32 -2.63
CA TYR A 197 -17.45 7.79 -3.99
C TYR A 197 -17.60 8.89 -5.04
N VAL A 198 -18.46 9.88 -4.82
CA VAL A 198 -18.71 10.96 -5.80
C VAL A 198 -17.43 11.74 -6.07
N LYS A 199 -16.72 12.15 -5.02
CA LYS A 199 -15.42 12.83 -5.16
C LYS A 199 -14.39 11.96 -5.85
N VAL A 200 -14.30 10.68 -5.47
CA VAL A 200 -13.35 9.74 -6.09
C VAL A 200 -13.68 9.52 -7.57
N ALA A 201 -14.95 9.33 -7.92
CA ALA A 201 -15.40 9.15 -9.30
C ALA A 201 -15.09 10.40 -10.15
N MET A 202 -15.45 11.59 -9.67
CA MET A 202 -15.13 12.85 -10.36
C MET A 202 -13.63 13.03 -10.58
N LYS A 203 -12.82 12.71 -9.56
CA LYS A 203 -11.35 12.73 -9.69
C LYS A 203 -10.86 11.70 -10.71
N LYS A 204 -11.40 10.47 -10.69
CA LYS A 204 -11.01 9.40 -11.62
C LYS A 204 -11.36 9.72 -13.07
N MET A 205 -12.46 10.41 -13.31
CA MET A 205 -12.82 10.91 -14.65
C MET A 205 -11.80 11.95 -15.14
N ALA A 206 -11.40 12.90 -14.29
CA ALA A 206 -10.36 13.87 -14.62
C ALA A 206 -8.98 13.20 -14.82
N ASP A 207 -8.60 12.27 -13.95
CA ASP A 207 -7.35 11.49 -14.06
C ASP A 207 -7.32 10.67 -15.37
N ARG A 208 -8.47 10.16 -15.83
CA ARG A 208 -8.60 9.43 -17.10
C ARG A 208 -8.41 10.35 -18.31
N GLU A 209 -8.97 11.54 -18.27
CA GLU A 209 -8.82 12.53 -19.35
C GLU A 209 -7.35 12.98 -19.49
N ASP A 210 -6.67 13.28 -18.37
CA ASP A 210 -5.22 13.53 -18.35
C ASP A 210 -4.43 12.32 -18.87
N TYR A 211 -4.77 11.12 -18.40
CA TYR A 211 -4.12 9.89 -18.84
C TYR A 211 -4.22 9.70 -20.36
N ASP A 212 -5.38 9.94 -20.96
CA ASP A 212 -5.61 9.77 -22.40
C ASP A 212 -4.79 10.76 -23.23
N ILE A 213 -4.67 12.01 -22.76
CA ILE A 213 -3.83 13.04 -23.38
C ILE A 213 -2.35 12.60 -23.35
N ARG A 214 -1.85 12.18 -22.18
CA ARG A 214 -0.46 11.72 -22.03
C ARG A 214 -0.17 10.44 -22.81
N LEU A 215 -1.13 9.52 -22.86
CA LEU A 215 -0.99 8.26 -23.60
C LEU A 215 -0.86 8.54 -25.09
N ARG A 216 -1.72 9.41 -25.62
CA ARG A 216 -1.65 9.88 -27.00
C ARG A 216 -0.31 10.55 -27.29
N HIS A 217 0.08 11.51 -26.45
CA HIS A 217 1.35 12.22 -26.57
C HIS A 217 2.55 11.27 -26.67
N THR A 218 2.62 10.32 -25.73
CA THR A 218 3.73 9.37 -25.60
C THR A 218 3.86 8.48 -26.83
N LEU A 219 2.73 8.00 -27.38
CA LEU A 219 2.71 7.04 -28.47
C LEU A 219 2.62 7.67 -29.87
N GLU A 220 2.05 8.85 -30.03
CA GLU A 220 1.94 9.56 -31.32
C GLU A 220 3.08 10.59 -31.52
N GLY A 221 3.81 10.96 -30.45
CA GLY A 221 5.00 11.82 -30.54
C GLY A 221 4.72 13.29 -30.84
N THR A 222 3.48 13.75 -30.69
CA THR A 222 3.10 15.16 -30.86
C THR A 222 3.74 15.98 -29.76
N ALA A 223 4.74 16.84 -30.01
CA ALA A 223 5.38 17.63 -28.95
C ALA A 223 4.34 18.38 -28.08
N ILE A 224 4.46 18.30 -26.75
CA ILE A 224 3.73 19.22 -25.87
C ILE A 224 4.39 20.57 -26.10
N SER A 225 3.62 21.55 -26.59
CA SER A 225 3.96 22.96 -26.42
C SER A 225 4.14 23.20 -24.92
N ASP A 226 5.35 23.56 -24.51
CA ASP A 226 5.78 23.81 -23.12
C ASP A 226 4.98 24.92 -22.44
N THR A 227 3.71 24.68 -22.15
CA THR A 227 2.84 25.62 -21.43
C THR A 227 1.84 24.90 -20.54
N VAL A 228 2.30 24.11 -19.57
CA VAL A 228 1.58 23.93 -18.29
C VAL A 228 2.61 23.74 -17.15
N PRO A 229 2.48 24.42 -15.99
CA PRO A 229 3.47 24.39 -14.91
C PRO A 229 3.45 23.07 -14.14
N ASN A 230 4.64 22.65 -13.68
CA ASN A 230 4.83 21.59 -12.70
C ASN A 230 3.93 21.79 -11.47
N ILE A 231 3.19 20.74 -11.10
CA ILE A 231 2.73 20.49 -9.73
C ILE A 231 3.37 19.19 -9.28
#